data_AF-A0A2P5HXV3-F1
#
_entry.id   AF-A0A2P5HXV3-F1
#
_cell.length_a   1.000
_cell.length_b   1.000
_cell.length_c   1.000
_cell.angle_alpha   90.00
_cell.angle_beta   90.00
_cell.angle_gamma   90.00
#
_symmetry.space_group_name_H-M   'P 1'
#
loop_
_entity.id
_entity.type
_entity.pdbx_description
1 polymer ?
#
loop_
_entity_poly.entity_id
_entity_poly.type
_entity_poly.pdbx_seq_one_letter_code
_entity_poly.pdbx_strand_id
1 'polypeptide(L)'
;MGGVASKPSSDPDCTLQVIGAGFSRTGTVSMAMALEELLGGPVCHGGTQMHMMEEKYPRQWVEVYRARHDRQKLLKALREVTRGFVGITDMPGVHFIEEMCELYPEAKVICVRRNAQRWLRSAQHMSNKMTAWYMPALMWPMPAARWFSTWLGLAVARTGEMGLLPFDEEYLDRYNDYVARIVPSERLFWMEMSEGWAPLCEMLDKPIPDKPFPRANDSETADELIAYKIKAACMAWTGILGVAGLATVAAVHVWKLSRR
;
A
#
# COMPACT_ATOMS: atom_id res chain seq x y z
N MET A 1 -17.61 -6.09 1.36
CA MET A 1 -16.86 -6.18 0.09
C MET A 1 -15.54 -5.46 0.28
N GLY A 2 -14.41 -6.14 0.10
CA GLY A 2 -13.09 -5.50 0.14
C GLY A 2 -12.80 -4.74 -1.15
N GLY A 3 -11.85 -3.80 -1.10
CA GLY A 3 -11.42 -3.07 -2.29
C GLY A 3 -10.77 -4.01 -3.32
N VAL A 4 -11.13 -3.85 -4.59
CA VAL A 4 -10.42 -4.46 -5.72
C VAL A 4 -9.33 -3.49 -6.16
N ALA A 5 -8.16 -3.99 -6.54
CA ALA A 5 -7.12 -3.12 -7.08
C ALA A 5 -7.58 -2.52 -8.42
N SER A 6 -7.62 -1.18 -8.48
CA SER A 6 -7.94 -0.47 -9.70
C SER A 6 -6.85 -0.60 -10.75
N LYS A 7 -7.28 -0.73 -12.01
CA LYS A 7 -6.39 -0.82 -13.16
C LYS A 7 -5.99 0.60 -13.58
N PRO A 8 -4.68 0.89 -13.73
CA PRO A 8 -4.23 2.17 -14.25
C PRO A 8 -4.85 2.46 -15.62
N SER A 9 -5.24 3.71 -15.84
CA SER A 9 -5.68 4.20 -17.14
C SER A 9 -4.52 4.17 -18.14
N SER A 10 -4.82 3.87 -19.40
CA SER A 10 -3.89 4.02 -20.52
C SER A 10 -3.81 5.44 -21.07
N ASP A 11 -4.67 6.34 -20.58
CA ASP A 11 -4.70 7.75 -20.97
C ASP A 11 -3.42 8.47 -20.50
N PRO A 12 -2.61 9.02 -21.42
CA PRO A 12 -1.39 9.75 -21.07
C PRO A 12 -1.66 11.05 -20.28
N ASP A 13 -2.86 11.62 -20.39
CA ASP A 13 -3.25 12.84 -19.66
C ASP A 13 -3.78 12.54 -18.25
N CYS A 14 -3.91 11.25 -17.89
CA CYS A 14 -4.30 10.83 -16.56
C CYS A 14 -3.20 11.16 -15.53
N THR A 15 -3.47 12.19 -14.73
CA THR A 15 -2.57 12.71 -13.70
C THR A 15 -3.25 12.68 -12.32
N LEU A 16 -2.45 12.65 -11.26
CA LEU A 16 -2.96 12.69 -9.89
C LEU A 16 -3.65 14.03 -9.62
N GLN A 17 -4.91 13.95 -9.23
CA GLN A 17 -5.74 15.08 -8.80
C GLN A 17 -5.88 15.12 -7.28
N VAL A 18 -5.82 13.96 -6.61
CA VAL A 18 -5.94 13.85 -5.15
C VAL A 18 -4.87 12.95 -4.54
N ILE A 19 -4.19 13.47 -3.52
CA ILE A 19 -3.24 12.73 -2.68
C ILE A 19 -3.93 12.45 -1.34
N GLY A 20 -4.23 11.19 -1.07
CA GLY A 20 -4.72 10.71 0.22
C GLY A 20 -3.56 10.57 1.21
N ALA A 21 -3.44 11.54 2.10
CA ALA A 21 -2.45 11.60 3.17
C ALA A 21 -2.91 10.90 4.46
N GLY A 22 -4.09 10.28 4.49
CA GLY A 22 -4.52 9.46 5.63
C GLY A 22 -3.64 8.22 5.79
N PHE A 23 -3.07 8.02 6.98
CA PHE A 23 -2.21 6.86 7.24
C PHE A 23 -2.98 5.53 7.10
N SER A 24 -2.25 4.43 6.89
CA SER A 24 -2.86 3.09 6.83
C SER A 24 -3.81 2.83 7.99
N ARG A 25 -4.94 2.17 7.71
CA ARG A 25 -6.00 1.86 8.69
C ARG A 25 -6.82 3.06 9.17
N THR A 26 -6.77 4.21 8.49
CA THR A 26 -7.69 5.34 8.73
C THR A 26 -8.98 5.28 7.90
N GLY A 27 -9.16 4.25 7.07
CA GLY A 27 -10.29 4.12 6.13
C GLY A 27 -9.88 4.31 4.68
N THR A 28 -8.64 3.95 4.34
CA THR A 28 -8.01 4.24 3.05
C THR A 28 -8.68 3.54 1.88
N VAL A 29 -9.22 2.32 2.06
CA VAL A 29 -9.98 1.63 1.00
C VAL A 29 -11.28 2.37 0.69
N SER A 30 -12.04 2.74 1.72
CA SER A 30 -13.25 3.55 1.56
C SER A 30 -12.96 4.89 0.88
N MET A 31 -11.85 5.53 1.25
CA MET A 31 -11.38 6.76 0.61
C MET A 31 -11.07 6.52 -0.88
N ALA A 32 -10.36 5.44 -1.22
CA ALA A 32 -10.06 5.12 -2.61
C ALA A 32 -11.34 4.95 -3.45
N MET A 33 -12.30 4.19 -2.94
CA MET A 33 -13.61 3.99 -3.61
C MET A 33 -14.38 5.30 -3.77
N ALA A 34 -14.36 6.17 -2.77
CA ALA A 34 -15.02 7.48 -2.84
C ALA A 34 -14.35 8.41 -3.86
N LEU A 35 -13.02 8.39 -3.95
CA LEU A 35 -12.28 9.16 -4.94
C LEU A 35 -12.48 8.63 -6.36
N GLU A 36 -12.56 7.31 -6.55
CA GLU A 36 -12.89 6.71 -7.86
C GLU A 36 -14.25 7.18 -8.37
N GLU A 37 -15.24 7.21 -7.48
CA GLU A 37 -16.57 7.72 -7.78
C GLU A 37 -16.54 9.18 -8.23
N LEU A 38 -15.91 10.05 -7.43
CA LEU A 38 -15.95 11.49 -7.64
C LEU A 38 -15.08 11.93 -8.83
N LEU A 39 -13.92 11.31 -9.00
CA LEU A 39 -12.96 11.67 -10.05
C LEU A 39 -13.22 10.94 -11.37
N GLY A 40 -14.03 9.87 -11.37
CA GLY A 40 -14.34 9.09 -12.57
C GLY A 40 -13.13 8.37 -13.16
N GLY A 41 -12.14 8.04 -12.32
CA GLY A 41 -10.88 7.44 -12.74
C GLY A 41 -10.28 6.53 -11.68
N PRO A 42 -9.29 5.70 -12.03
CA PRO A 42 -8.71 4.73 -11.12
C PRO A 42 -7.90 5.39 -10.00
N VAL A 43 -8.04 4.88 -8.78
CA VAL A 43 -7.27 5.34 -7.62
C VAL A 43 -6.32 4.24 -7.14
N CYS A 44 -5.07 4.62 -6.93
CA CYS A 44 -4.07 3.73 -6.36
C CYS A 44 -4.32 3.57 -4.86
N HIS A 45 -4.73 2.39 -4.41
CA HIS A 45 -4.79 2.07 -2.99
C HIS A 45 -3.65 1.12 -2.60
N GLY A 46 -2.73 1.60 -1.78
CA GLY A 46 -1.49 0.90 -1.43
C GLY A 46 -1.66 -0.58 -1.06
N GLY A 47 -2.52 -0.91 -0.09
CA GLY A 47 -2.76 -2.29 0.32
C GLY A 47 -3.26 -3.21 -0.80
N THR A 48 -4.21 -2.77 -1.63
CA THR A 48 -4.78 -3.62 -2.70
C THR A 48 -3.81 -3.75 -3.87
N GLN A 49 -3.17 -2.66 -4.27
CA GLN A 49 -2.26 -2.63 -5.41
C GLN A 49 -0.99 -3.45 -5.13
N MET A 50 -0.43 -3.35 -3.92
CA MET A 50 0.75 -4.14 -3.52
C MET A 50 0.47 -5.66 -3.44
N HIS A 51 -0.78 -6.06 -3.21
CA HIS A 51 -1.12 -7.47 -3.00
C HIS A 51 -1.80 -8.14 -4.20
N MET A 52 -2.47 -7.38 -5.06
CA MET A 52 -3.33 -7.92 -6.12
C MET A 52 -2.77 -7.67 -7.54
N MET A 53 -1.80 -6.76 -7.71
CA MET A 53 -1.16 -6.55 -9.01
C MET A 53 -0.03 -7.56 -9.27
N GLU A 54 0.39 -7.62 -10.53
CA GLU A 54 1.53 -8.42 -10.98
C GLU A 54 2.83 -7.98 -10.31
N GLU A 55 3.82 -8.89 -10.27
CA GLU A 55 5.12 -8.71 -9.62
C GLU A 55 5.82 -7.38 -9.96
N LYS A 56 5.61 -6.88 -11.19
CA LYS A 56 6.18 -5.60 -11.65
C LYS A 56 5.84 -4.45 -10.70
N TYR A 57 4.60 -4.35 -10.23
CA TYR A 57 4.13 -3.18 -9.49
C TYR A 57 4.72 -3.09 -8.06
N PRO A 58 4.67 -4.15 -7.21
CA PRO A 58 5.37 -4.15 -5.93
C PRO A 58 6.88 -3.93 -6.06
N ARG A 59 7.50 -4.47 -7.11
CA ARG A 59 8.92 -4.25 -7.41
C ARG A 59 9.23 -2.78 -7.71
N GLN A 60 8.38 -2.10 -8.49
CA GLN A 60 8.57 -0.67 -8.79
C GLN A 60 8.52 0.17 -7.50
N TRP A 61 7.62 -0.15 -6.56
CA TRP A 61 7.62 0.50 -5.25
C TRP A 61 8.90 0.24 -4.45
N VAL A 62 9.48 -0.97 -4.50
CA VAL A 62 10.81 -1.21 -3.90
C VAL A 62 11.88 -0.28 -4.51
N GLU A 63 11.85 -0.06 -5.83
CA GLU A 63 12.77 0.88 -6.48
C GLU A 63 12.55 2.34 -6.06
N VAL A 64 11.30 2.77 -5.84
CA VAL A 64 10.99 4.09 -5.26
C VAL A 64 11.69 4.26 -3.90
N TYR A 65 11.57 3.28 -3.01
CA TYR A 65 12.23 3.34 -1.70
C TYR A 65 13.76 3.27 -1.79
N ARG A 66 14.32 2.50 -2.72
CA ARG A 66 15.77 2.47 -2.97
C ARG A 66 16.29 3.81 -3.47
N ALA A 67 15.49 4.51 -4.27
CA ALA A 67 15.82 5.81 -4.82
C ALA A 67 15.62 6.98 -3.83
N ARG A 68 15.10 6.75 -2.60
CA ARG A 68 14.68 7.82 -1.68
C ARG A 68 15.75 8.86 -1.29
N HIS A 69 17.03 8.56 -1.48
CA HIS A 69 18.14 9.49 -1.22
C HIS A 69 18.69 10.17 -2.49
N ASP A 70 18.13 9.87 -3.66
CA ASP A 70 18.48 10.46 -4.95
C ASP A 70 17.21 11.11 -5.54
N ARG A 71 17.08 12.43 -5.39
CA ARG A 71 15.85 13.16 -5.73
C ARG A 71 15.42 12.93 -7.18
N GLN A 72 16.35 12.96 -8.12
CA GLN A 72 16.03 12.78 -9.54
C GLN A 72 15.50 11.37 -9.82
N LYS A 73 16.14 10.33 -9.27
CA LYS A 73 15.66 8.95 -9.43
C LYS A 73 14.33 8.72 -8.71
N LEU A 74 14.17 9.29 -7.51
CA LEU A 74 12.95 9.20 -6.72
C LEU A 74 11.75 9.76 -7.47
N LEU A 75 11.85 11.00 -7.93
CA LEU A 75 10.75 11.68 -8.65
C LEU A 75 10.38 10.94 -9.94
N LYS A 76 11.38 10.41 -10.66
CA LYS A 76 11.15 9.58 -11.85
C LYS A 76 10.42 8.27 -11.51
N ALA A 77 10.86 7.57 -10.46
CA ALA A 77 10.25 6.32 -10.03
C ALA A 77 8.83 6.53 -9.50
N LEU A 78 8.60 7.60 -8.73
CA LEU A 78 7.28 7.99 -8.22
C LEU A 78 6.30 8.25 -9.37
N ARG A 79 6.70 9.07 -10.35
CA ARG A 79 5.87 9.35 -11.53
C ARG A 79 5.48 8.08 -12.29
N GLU A 80 6.35 7.07 -12.30
CA GLU A 80 6.06 5.78 -12.96
C GLU A 80 5.02 4.95 -12.19
N VAL A 81 5.10 4.88 -10.86
CA VAL A 81 4.15 4.09 -10.05
C VAL A 81 2.78 4.75 -9.89
N THR A 82 2.70 6.07 -10.05
CA THR A 82 1.46 6.86 -10.00
C THR A 82 0.83 7.07 -11.38
N ARG A 83 1.51 6.68 -12.47
CA ARG A 83 1.01 6.86 -13.84
C ARG A 83 -0.33 6.17 -14.02
N GLY A 84 -1.27 6.87 -14.66
CA GLY A 84 -2.58 6.32 -14.99
C GLY A 84 -3.54 6.29 -13.81
N PHE A 85 -3.22 6.89 -12.66
CA PHE A 85 -4.13 7.07 -11.54
C PHE A 85 -4.52 8.53 -11.35
N VAL A 86 -5.78 8.77 -10.99
CA VAL A 86 -6.30 10.12 -10.65
C VAL A 86 -6.20 10.42 -9.15
N GLY A 87 -5.98 9.39 -8.33
CA GLY A 87 -5.74 9.54 -6.92
C GLY A 87 -4.82 8.46 -6.37
N ILE A 88 -4.27 8.70 -5.19
CA ILE A 88 -3.49 7.71 -4.44
C ILE A 88 -3.85 7.76 -2.96
N THR A 89 -3.90 6.61 -2.31
CA THR A 89 -4.21 6.47 -0.88
C THR A 89 -3.36 5.34 -0.29
N ASP A 90 -3.18 5.36 1.04
CA ASP A 90 -2.49 4.32 1.80
C ASP A 90 -0.97 4.25 1.55
N MET A 91 -0.30 3.40 2.33
CA MET A 91 1.09 3.00 2.15
C MET A 91 1.24 2.15 0.88
N PRO A 92 2.13 2.50 -0.06
CA PRO A 92 3.37 3.23 0.25
C PRO A 92 3.37 4.74 -0.05
N GLY A 93 2.32 5.27 -0.67
CA GLY A 93 2.27 6.67 -1.13
C GLY A 93 2.43 7.69 0.00
N VAL A 94 1.88 7.41 1.18
CA VAL A 94 1.92 8.34 2.33
C VAL A 94 3.32 8.66 2.87
N HIS A 95 4.35 7.90 2.49
CA HIS A 95 5.76 8.20 2.81
C HIS A 95 6.43 9.22 1.88
N PHE A 96 5.76 9.56 0.77
CA PHE A 96 6.30 10.42 -0.29
C PHE A 96 5.37 11.59 -0.63
N ILE A 97 4.61 12.09 0.35
CA ILE A 97 3.63 13.17 0.15
C ILE A 97 4.32 14.44 -0.35
N GLU A 98 5.47 14.80 0.22
CA GLU A 98 6.24 16.00 -0.18
C GLU A 98 6.67 15.89 -1.65
N GLU A 99 7.22 14.75 -2.06
CA GLU A 99 7.61 14.48 -3.44
C GLU A 99 6.41 14.48 -4.40
N MET A 100 5.27 13.92 -3.98
CA MET A 100 4.06 13.93 -4.79
C MET A 100 3.48 15.33 -4.92
N CYS A 101 3.54 16.17 -3.89
CA CYS A 101 3.15 17.57 -3.96
C CYS A 101 4.03 18.37 -4.92
N GLU A 102 5.32 18.04 -5.04
CA GLU A 102 6.23 18.61 -6.05
C GLU A 102 5.88 18.13 -7.47
N LEU A 103 5.63 16.83 -7.65
CA LEU A 103 5.29 16.24 -8.95
C LEU A 103 3.94 16.70 -9.49
N TYR A 104 2.99 16.94 -8.58
CA TYR A 104 1.59 17.25 -8.87
C TYR A 104 1.18 18.50 -8.09
N PRO A 105 1.62 19.70 -8.52
CA PRO A 105 1.38 20.94 -7.79
C PRO A 105 -0.12 21.29 -7.68
N GLU A 106 -0.92 20.88 -8.65
CA GLU A 106 -2.38 21.11 -8.67
C GLU A 106 -3.18 20.08 -7.87
N ALA A 107 -2.54 18.98 -7.41
CA ALA A 107 -3.25 17.96 -6.66
C ALA A 107 -3.66 18.46 -5.27
N LYS A 108 -4.91 18.21 -4.88
CA LYS A 108 -5.41 18.46 -3.52
C LYS A 108 -4.96 17.35 -2.59
N VAL A 109 -4.69 17.66 -1.34
CA VAL A 109 -4.25 16.67 -0.35
C VAL A 109 -5.35 16.49 0.69
N ILE A 110 -5.81 15.27 0.91
CA ILE A 110 -6.81 14.97 1.94
C ILE A 110 -6.27 14.00 2.99
N CYS A 111 -6.41 14.36 4.25
CA CYS A 111 -6.00 13.54 5.39
C CYS A 111 -7.18 13.20 6.29
N VAL A 112 -7.23 11.96 6.75
CA VAL A 112 -8.33 11.43 7.53
C VAL A 112 -7.93 11.40 9.01
N ARG A 113 -8.69 12.12 9.84
CA ARG A 113 -8.56 12.06 11.29
C ARG A 113 -9.32 10.86 11.84
N ARG A 114 -8.71 10.20 12.81
CA ARG A 114 -9.28 9.07 13.53
C ARG A 114 -8.74 9.10 14.95
N ASN A 115 -9.55 8.69 15.91
CA ASN A 115 -9.10 8.50 17.30
C ASN A 115 -7.87 7.57 17.35
N ALA A 116 -6.74 8.07 17.86
CA ALA A 116 -5.44 7.41 17.84
C ALA A 116 -5.45 6.03 18.52
N GLN A 117 -6.06 5.90 19.70
CA GLN A 117 -6.14 4.62 20.41
C GLN A 117 -6.93 3.56 19.63
N ARG A 118 -8.07 3.94 19.04
CA ARG A 118 -8.86 3.03 18.19
C ARG A 118 -8.12 2.65 16.92
N TRP A 119 -7.38 3.59 16.34
CA TRP A 119 -6.53 3.33 15.18
C TRP A 119 -5.39 2.37 15.54
N LEU A 120 -4.69 2.59 16.66
CA LEU A 120 -3.52 1.81 17.07
C LEU A 120 -3.87 0.32 17.22
N ARG A 121 -5.01 0.00 17.85
CA ARG A 121 -5.47 -1.39 17.97
C ARG A 121 -5.67 -2.06 16.60
N SER A 122 -6.27 -1.35 15.65
CA SER A 122 -6.46 -1.84 14.27
C SER A 122 -5.13 -2.00 13.54
N ALA A 123 -4.21 -1.04 13.72
CA ALA A 123 -2.93 -1.04 13.03
C ALA A 123 -1.96 -2.08 13.59
N GLN A 124 -1.91 -2.29 14.91
CA GLN A 124 -1.13 -3.35 15.55
C GLN A 124 -1.63 -4.74 15.16
N HIS A 125 -2.95 -4.94 15.08
CA HIS A 125 -3.52 -6.22 14.62
C HIS A 125 -2.99 -6.60 13.23
N MET A 126 -2.97 -5.64 12.31
CA MET A 126 -2.44 -5.84 10.96
C MET A 126 -0.91 -5.99 10.96
N SER A 127 -0.21 -5.11 11.67
CA SER A 127 1.26 -5.08 11.73
C SER A 127 1.81 -6.43 12.22
N ASN A 128 1.25 -6.99 13.30
CA ASN A 128 1.71 -8.25 13.89
C ASN A 128 1.60 -9.43 12.91
N LYS A 129 0.59 -9.44 12.03
CA LYS A 129 0.44 -10.49 11.00
C LYS A 129 1.46 -10.33 9.87
N MET A 130 1.74 -9.09 9.47
CA MET A 130 2.59 -8.80 8.31
C MET A 130 4.09 -8.81 8.64
N THR A 131 4.46 -8.59 9.90
CA THR A 131 5.85 -8.48 10.38
C THR A 131 6.39 -9.74 11.05
N ALA A 132 5.62 -10.84 11.06
CA ALA A 132 6.09 -12.09 11.67
C ALA A 132 7.40 -12.57 11.02
N TRP A 133 8.36 -12.98 11.85
CA TRP A 133 9.76 -13.23 11.43
C TRP A 133 9.92 -14.23 10.27
N TYR A 134 8.99 -15.19 10.15
CA TYR A 134 9.01 -16.23 9.13
C TYR A 134 8.41 -15.77 7.78
N MET A 135 7.73 -14.62 7.74
CA MET A 135 7.02 -14.13 6.55
C MET A 135 7.91 -13.98 5.31
N PRO A 136 9.14 -13.44 5.40
CA PRO A 136 10.01 -13.33 4.23
C PRO A 136 10.36 -14.68 3.58
N ALA A 137 10.67 -15.68 4.41
CA ALA A 137 10.98 -17.03 3.93
C ALA A 137 9.71 -17.69 3.36
N LEU A 138 8.58 -17.56 4.06
CA LEU A 138 7.32 -18.15 3.63
C LEU A 138 6.87 -17.60 2.27
N MET A 139 6.94 -16.28 2.06
CA MET A 139 6.47 -15.61 0.84
C MET A 139 7.47 -15.65 -0.33
N TRP A 140 8.71 -16.10 -0.13
CA TRP A 140 9.74 -16.17 -1.16
C TRP A 140 9.30 -16.78 -2.52
N PRO A 141 8.60 -17.93 -2.58
CA PRO A 141 8.19 -18.53 -3.84
C PRO A 141 7.08 -17.74 -4.56
N MET A 142 6.45 -16.78 -3.88
CA MET A 142 5.32 -16.02 -4.41
C MET A 142 5.81 -14.75 -5.14
N PRO A 143 5.62 -14.62 -6.47
CA PRO A 143 6.16 -13.51 -7.27
C PRO A 143 5.89 -12.09 -6.74
N ALA A 144 4.63 -11.73 -6.48
CA ALA A 144 4.31 -10.42 -5.94
C ALA A 144 4.65 -10.29 -4.45
N ALA A 145 4.42 -11.35 -3.66
CA ALA A 145 4.57 -11.28 -2.21
C ALA A 145 6.03 -11.35 -1.74
N ARG A 146 6.98 -11.88 -2.52
CA ARG A 146 8.41 -11.87 -2.15
C ARG A 146 8.97 -10.45 -2.03
N TRP A 147 8.46 -9.51 -2.83
CA TRP A 147 8.86 -8.10 -2.78
C TRP A 147 8.25 -7.35 -1.60
N PHE A 148 7.14 -7.85 -1.05
CA PHE A 148 6.48 -7.24 0.10
C PHE A 148 7.42 -7.17 1.31
N SER A 149 8.18 -8.22 1.60
CA SER A 149 9.13 -8.22 2.73
C SER A 149 10.29 -7.26 2.53
N THR A 150 10.84 -7.17 1.32
CA THR A 150 11.87 -6.16 0.99
C THR A 150 11.31 -4.75 1.12
N TRP A 151 10.11 -4.50 0.60
CA TRP A 151 9.41 -3.24 0.73
C TRP A 151 9.18 -2.87 2.20
N LEU A 152 8.69 -3.82 3.02
CA LEU A 152 8.39 -3.58 4.43
C LEU A 152 9.63 -3.15 5.23
N GLY A 153 10.79 -3.79 5.01
CA GLY A 153 12.04 -3.39 5.64
C GLY A 153 12.47 -1.97 5.24
N LEU A 154 12.31 -1.61 3.97
CA LEU A 154 12.57 -0.24 3.48
C LEU A 154 11.55 0.77 4.02
N ALA A 155 10.29 0.36 4.17
CA ALA A 155 9.23 1.18 4.75
C ALA A 155 9.52 1.51 6.21
N VAL A 156 9.93 0.52 7.02
CA VAL A 156 10.34 0.74 8.42
C VAL A 156 11.54 1.69 8.51
N ALA A 157 12.55 1.52 7.65
CA ALA A 157 13.69 2.43 7.59
C ALA A 157 13.25 3.87 7.28
N ARG A 158 12.36 4.05 6.29
CA ARG A 158 11.80 5.36 5.95
C ARG A 158 10.98 5.96 7.08
N THR A 159 10.14 5.18 7.77
CA THR A 159 9.41 5.63 8.95
C THR A 159 10.35 6.14 10.05
N GLY A 160 11.50 5.49 10.23
CA GLY A 160 12.57 5.95 11.13
C GLY A 160 13.21 7.27 10.68
N GLU A 161 13.54 7.40 9.39
CA GLU A 161 14.07 8.64 8.79
C GLU A 161 13.10 9.83 8.93
N MET A 162 11.78 9.56 8.90
CA MET A 162 10.74 10.57 9.11
C MET A 162 10.54 10.96 10.58
N GLY A 163 11.23 10.30 11.53
CA GLY A 163 11.09 10.57 12.96
C GLY A 163 9.75 10.14 13.55
N LEU A 164 9.06 9.17 12.93
CA LEU A 164 7.73 8.73 13.36
C LEU A 164 7.75 7.60 14.40
N LEU A 165 8.86 6.86 14.47
CA LEU A 165 9.05 5.77 15.44
C LEU A 165 9.21 6.32 16.89
N PRO A 166 8.76 5.59 17.92
CA PRO A 166 8.24 4.20 17.89
C PRO A 166 6.75 4.09 17.49
N PHE A 167 6.25 2.87 17.29
CA PHE A 167 4.85 2.64 16.92
C PHE A 167 3.94 2.52 18.16
N ASP A 168 3.56 3.67 18.74
CA ASP A 168 2.87 3.82 20.02
C ASP A 168 1.52 4.58 19.90
N GLU A 169 0.91 4.97 21.03
CA GLU A 169 -0.37 5.69 21.09
C GLU A 169 -0.31 7.09 20.44
N GLU A 170 0.86 7.69 20.37
CA GLU A 170 1.08 9.03 19.81
C GLU A 170 1.44 8.97 18.32
N TYR A 171 1.73 7.78 17.76
CA TYR A 171 2.22 7.64 16.40
C TYR A 171 1.32 8.33 15.36
N LEU A 172 -0.01 8.16 15.47
CA LEU A 172 -0.93 8.77 14.51
C LEU A 172 -0.92 10.30 14.61
N ASP A 173 -0.83 10.83 15.82
CA ASP A 173 -0.78 12.27 16.04
C ASP A 173 0.55 12.85 15.53
N ARG A 174 1.69 12.18 15.82
CA ARG A 174 3.00 12.53 15.22
C ARG A 174 2.96 12.53 13.70
N TYR A 175 2.29 11.56 13.10
CA TYR A 175 2.11 11.47 11.66
C TYR A 175 1.22 12.59 11.11
N ASN A 176 0.09 12.88 11.75
CA ASN A 176 -0.81 13.96 11.34
C ASN A 176 -0.11 15.33 11.44
N ASP A 177 0.67 15.56 12.49
CA ASP A 177 1.49 16.76 12.65
C ASP A 177 2.57 16.85 11.57
N TYR A 178 3.18 15.72 11.20
CA TYR A 178 4.11 15.66 10.08
C TYR A 178 3.45 16.10 8.78
N VAL A 179 2.27 15.55 8.44
CA VAL A 179 1.50 15.94 7.24
C VAL A 179 1.17 17.43 7.26
N ALA A 180 0.72 17.96 8.40
CA ALA A 180 0.41 19.38 8.56
C ALA A 180 1.62 20.31 8.33
N ARG A 181 2.84 19.84 8.63
CA ARG A 181 4.07 20.60 8.41
C ARG A 181 4.55 20.58 6.97
N ILE A 182 4.42 19.45 6.27
CA ILE A 182 5.00 19.29 4.93
C ILE A 182 4.06 19.68 3.80
N VAL A 183 2.75 19.78 4.06
CA VAL A 183 1.74 20.17 3.06
C VAL A 183 1.30 21.60 3.32
N PRO A 184 1.33 22.49 2.32
CA PRO A 184 0.77 23.83 2.46
C PRO A 184 -0.70 23.79 2.87
N SER A 185 -1.09 24.61 3.85
CA SER A 185 -2.41 24.58 4.48
C SER A 185 -3.57 24.78 3.51
N GLU A 186 -3.35 25.56 2.45
CA GLU A 186 -4.29 25.85 1.38
C GLU A 186 -4.60 24.64 0.48
N ARG A 187 -3.75 23.61 0.53
CA ARG A 187 -3.91 22.36 -0.21
C ARG A 187 -4.32 21.19 0.68
N LEU A 188 -4.25 21.35 2.01
CA LEU A 188 -4.48 20.28 2.98
C LEU A 188 -5.90 20.34 3.54
N PHE A 189 -6.68 19.32 3.22
CA PHE A 189 -8.04 19.14 3.69
C PHE A 189 -8.08 18.02 4.72
N TRP A 190 -8.82 18.25 5.81
CA TRP A 190 -9.02 17.26 6.87
C TRP A 190 -10.46 16.78 6.85
N MET A 191 -10.66 15.49 7.13
CA MET A 191 -11.99 14.94 7.35
C MET A 191 -11.97 13.78 8.33
N GLU A 192 -13.13 13.42 8.84
CA GLU A 192 -13.41 12.15 9.52
C GLU A 192 -14.29 11.26 8.64
N MET A 193 -14.09 9.95 8.68
CA MET A 193 -14.90 9.00 7.89
C MET A 193 -16.41 9.06 8.20
N SER A 194 -16.78 9.54 9.39
CA SER A 194 -18.18 9.75 9.81
C SER A 194 -18.88 10.87 9.05
N GLU A 195 -18.15 11.82 8.48
CA GLU A 195 -18.71 12.95 7.73
C GLU A 195 -19.20 12.54 6.33
N GLY A 196 -18.76 11.39 5.83
CA GLY A 196 -19.20 10.82 4.56
C GLY A 196 -18.76 11.68 3.37
N TRP A 197 -19.69 11.95 2.45
CA TRP A 197 -19.40 12.61 1.17
C TRP A 197 -19.08 14.09 1.29
N ALA A 198 -19.63 14.79 2.29
CA ALA A 198 -19.67 16.25 2.30
C ALA A 198 -18.28 16.91 2.19
N PRO A 199 -17.26 16.56 3.01
CA PRO A 199 -15.95 17.21 2.93
C PRO A 199 -15.24 16.96 1.61
N LEU A 200 -15.39 15.77 1.03
CA LEU A 200 -14.79 15.41 -0.26
C LEU A 200 -15.43 16.17 -1.42
N CYS A 201 -16.76 16.28 -1.39
CA CYS A 201 -17.53 16.96 -2.43
C CYS A 201 -17.26 18.47 -2.41
N GLU A 202 -17.19 19.07 -1.22
CA GLU A 202 -16.78 20.47 -1.03
C GLU A 202 -15.35 20.71 -1.52
N MET A 203 -14.39 19.87 -1.08
CA MET A 203 -13.01 19.96 -1.52
C MET A 203 -12.89 19.87 -3.04
N LEU A 204 -13.65 19.00 -3.70
CA LEU A 204 -13.55 18.73 -5.14
C LEU A 204 -14.49 19.58 -6.00
N ASP A 205 -15.33 20.43 -5.40
CA ASP A 205 -16.40 21.17 -6.07
C ASP A 205 -17.29 20.25 -6.93
N LYS A 206 -17.84 19.20 -6.28
CA LYS A 206 -18.67 18.17 -6.91
C LYS A 206 -19.99 17.98 -6.16
N PRO A 207 -21.07 17.56 -6.84
CA PRO A 207 -22.32 17.26 -6.18
C PRO A 207 -22.18 16.02 -5.28
N ILE A 208 -22.90 16.01 -4.15
CA ILE A 208 -22.99 14.85 -3.27
C ILE A 208 -23.74 13.72 -4.00
N PRO A 209 -23.15 12.52 -4.13
CA PRO A 209 -23.83 11.38 -4.74
C PRO A 209 -25.06 10.94 -3.92
N ASP A 210 -26.14 10.55 -4.61
CA ASP A 210 -27.35 9.99 -3.98
C ASP A 210 -27.15 8.50 -3.61
N LYS A 211 -26.18 8.24 -2.74
CA LYS A 211 -25.89 6.92 -2.18
C LYS A 211 -25.07 7.01 -0.89
N PRO A 212 -25.06 5.97 -0.05
CA PRO A 212 -24.24 5.95 1.16
C PRO A 212 -22.74 6.08 0.84
N PHE A 213 -22.00 6.73 1.74
CA PHE A 213 -20.54 6.77 1.65
C PHE A 213 -19.96 5.35 1.70
N PRO A 214 -18.96 5.00 0.87
CA PRO A 214 -18.39 3.66 0.84
C PRO A 214 -17.89 3.22 2.22
N ARG A 215 -18.24 1.99 2.61
CA ARG A 215 -17.73 1.36 3.82
C ARG A 215 -17.15 -0.02 3.48
N ALA A 216 -15.84 -0.08 3.35
CA ALA A 216 -15.11 -1.33 3.22
C ALA A 216 -14.73 -1.88 4.62
N ASN A 217 -14.97 -3.18 4.87
CA ASN A 217 -14.48 -3.85 6.06
C ASN A 217 -13.07 -4.40 5.80
N ASP A 218 -12.08 -3.55 6.05
CA ASP A 218 -10.68 -3.83 5.72
C ASP A 218 -10.02 -4.88 6.64
N SER A 219 -10.68 -5.36 7.70
CA SER A 219 -10.05 -6.31 8.63
C SER A 219 -10.35 -7.76 8.23
N GLU A 220 -11.63 -8.10 8.09
CA GLU A 220 -12.06 -9.45 7.67
C GLU A 220 -11.54 -9.79 6.27
N THR A 221 -11.70 -8.86 5.33
CA THR A 221 -11.20 -9.06 3.95
C THR A 221 -9.67 -9.21 3.92
N ALA A 222 -8.95 -8.47 4.76
CA ALA A 222 -7.50 -8.58 4.83
C ALA A 222 -7.07 -9.93 5.43
N ASP A 223 -7.79 -10.42 6.44
CA ASP A 223 -7.52 -11.71 7.07
C ASP A 223 -7.72 -12.88 6.12
N GLU A 224 -8.80 -12.87 5.35
CA GLU A 224 -9.05 -13.85 4.29
C GLU A 224 -7.96 -13.83 3.22
N LEU A 225 -7.56 -12.63 2.79
CA LEU A 225 -6.49 -12.48 1.80
C LEU A 225 -5.14 -12.98 2.33
N ILE A 226 -4.80 -12.67 3.58
CA ILE A 226 -3.58 -13.15 4.23
C ILE A 226 -3.60 -14.68 4.34
N ALA A 227 -4.70 -15.27 4.80
CA ALA A 227 -4.85 -16.72 4.94
C ALA A 227 -4.73 -17.43 3.59
N TYR A 228 -5.38 -16.90 2.55
CA TYR A 228 -5.26 -17.41 1.17
C TYR A 228 -3.81 -17.40 0.69
N LYS A 229 -3.09 -16.29 0.89
CA LYS A 229 -1.69 -16.15 0.48
C LYS A 229 -0.76 -17.08 1.25
N ILE A 230 -0.96 -17.24 2.56
CA ILE A 230 -0.23 -18.21 3.38
C ILE A 230 -0.43 -19.62 2.84
N LYS A 231 -1.68 -20.02 2.58
CA LYS A 231 -2.00 -21.33 2.01
C LYS A 231 -1.32 -21.54 0.64
N ALA A 232 -1.39 -20.55 -0.25
CA ALA A 232 -0.75 -20.61 -1.56
C ALA A 232 0.77 -20.77 -1.46
N ALA A 233 1.41 -20.04 -0.55
CA ALA A 233 2.84 -20.13 -0.29
C ALA A 233 3.24 -21.51 0.26
N CYS A 234 2.49 -22.08 1.20
CA CYS A 234 2.73 -23.43 1.71
C CYS A 234 2.62 -24.49 0.60
N MET A 235 1.63 -24.37 -0.29
CA MET A 235 1.49 -25.27 -1.44
C MET A 235 2.67 -25.13 -2.41
N ALA A 236 3.11 -23.91 -2.70
CA ALA A 236 4.28 -23.67 -3.54
C ALA A 236 5.55 -24.31 -2.95
N TRP A 237 5.77 -24.15 -1.64
CA TRP A 237 6.88 -24.79 -0.94
C TRP A 237 6.81 -26.31 -0.96
N THR A 238 5.62 -26.90 -0.81
CA THR A 238 5.43 -28.35 -0.91
C THR A 238 5.83 -28.86 -2.29
N GLY A 239 5.47 -28.14 -3.36
CA GLY A 239 5.92 -28.44 -4.72
C GLY A 239 7.44 -28.36 -4.88
N ILE A 240 8.06 -27.27 -4.42
CA ILE A 240 9.51 -27.05 -4.50
C ILE A 240 10.28 -28.15 -3.77
N LEU A 241 9.91 -28.43 -2.52
CA LEU A 241 10.57 -29.45 -1.70
C LEU A 241 10.35 -30.86 -2.27
N GLY A 242 9.17 -31.14 -2.83
CA GLY A 242 8.88 -32.40 -3.51
C GLY A 242 9.78 -32.64 -4.71
N VAL A 243 9.94 -31.65 -5.59
CA VAL A 243 10.83 -31.73 -6.77
C VAL A 243 12.29 -31.88 -6.34
N ALA A 244 12.74 -31.10 -5.36
CA ALA A 244 14.11 -31.19 -4.84
C ALA A 244 14.38 -32.57 -4.22
N GLY A 245 13.41 -33.14 -3.48
CA GLY A 245 13.50 -34.48 -2.92
C GLY A 245 13.62 -35.56 -3.99
N LEU A 246 12.77 -35.51 -5.02
CA LEU A 246 12.83 -36.45 -6.15
C LEU A 246 14.16 -36.37 -6.91
N ALA A 247 14.65 -35.16 -7.19
CA ALA A 247 15.94 -34.94 -7.82
C ALA A 247 17.09 -35.52 -6.98
N THR A 248 17.03 -35.37 -5.65
CA THR A 248 18.01 -35.95 -4.73
C THR A 248 17.99 -37.48 -4.79
N VAL A 249 16.80 -38.09 -4.74
CA VAL A 249 16.66 -39.55 -4.85
C VAL A 249 17.21 -40.07 -6.18
N ALA A 250 16.89 -39.40 -7.29
CA ALA A 250 17.41 -39.73 -8.61
C ALA A 250 18.94 -39.62 -8.68
N ALA A 251 19.52 -38.54 -8.16
CA ALA A 251 20.97 -38.34 -8.12
C ALA A 251 21.67 -39.44 -7.29
N VAL A 252 21.13 -39.78 -6.12
CA VAL A 252 21.64 -40.88 -5.29
C VAL A 252 21.54 -42.23 -6.02
N HIS A 253 20.47 -42.46 -6.76
CA HIS A 253 20.30 -43.69 -7.53
C HIS A 253 21.32 -43.80 -8.67
N VAL A 254 21.49 -42.74 -9.46
CA VAL A 254 22.49 -42.68 -10.55
C VAL A 254 23.91 -42.86 -10.01
N TRP A 255 24.24 -42.20 -8.91
CA TRP A 255 25.56 -42.34 -8.27
C TRP A 255 25.84 -43.75 -7.77
N LYS A 256 24.82 -44.46 -7.27
CA LYS A 256 24.95 -45.88 -6.87
C LYS A 256 25.16 -46.79 -8.08
N LEU A 257 24.51 -46.50 -9.22
CA LEU A 257 24.69 -47.26 -10.46
C LEU A 257 26.07 -47.04 -11.08
N SER A 258 26.62 -45.83 -11.04
CA SER A 258 27.95 -45.53 -11.60
C SER A 258 29.13 -46.10 -10.81
N ARG A 259 28.87 -46.70 -9.64
CA ARG A 259 29.89 -47.35 -8.78
C ARG A 259 29.86 -48.88 -8.84
N ARG A 260 28.93 -49.45 -9.62
CA ARG A 260 28.88 -50.88 -9.94
C ARG A 260 29.57 -51.12 -11.28
#